data_AF-A3K0J9-F1
#
_entry.id   AF-A3K0J9-F1
#
_cell.length_a   1.000
_cell.length_b   1.000
_cell.length_c   1.000
_cell.angle_alpha   90.00
_cell.angle_beta   90.00
_cell.angle_gamma   90.00
#
_symmetry.space_group_name_H-M   'P 1'
#
loop_
_entity.id
_entity.type
_entity.pdbx_description
1 polymer ?
#
loop_
_entity_poly.entity_id
_entity_poly.type
_entity_poly.pdbx_seq_one_letter_code
_entity_poly.pdbx_strand_id
1 'polypeptide(L)'
;MIELNRVEVAQDALRVDYRVTNPDDSPIYLFDLFWTVAEKGFTLLPDESYRFFDGDTLVLQRAVQPMPPGMRLEEPETPYASRVETGETAERSIVLPLPVARFTAYGGPVTPGEHVGTPARLVLSLGYVRRSDILDGWAVITPKPKLGEGIFAPDAGMALELQRSFEAELPVPEGLTGYLDQ
;
A
#
# COMPACT_ATOMS: atom_id res chain seq x y z
N MET A 1 -14.96 2.23 3.21
CA MET A 1 -15.18 0.92 3.87
C MET A 1 -14.32 -0.11 3.15
N ILE A 2 -13.67 -1.02 3.86
CA ILE A 2 -13.02 -2.19 3.25
C ILE A 2 -13.91 -3.41 3.46
N GLU A 3 -14.12 -4.18 2.41
CA GLU A 3 -14.73 -5.51 2.46
C GLU A 3 -13.74 -6.53 1.93
N LEU A 4 -13.55 -7.62 2.68
CA LEU A 4 -12.65 -8.71 2.27
C LEU A 4 -13.40 -9.70 1.38
N ASN A 5 -12.82 -10.00 0.21
CA ASN A 5 -13.33 -11.04 -0.66
C ASN A 5 -12.61 -12.38 -0.43
N ARG A 6 -11.28 -12.36 -0.34
CA ARG A 6 -10.45 -13.57 -0.25
C ARG A 6 -9.11 -13.29 0.43
N VAL A 7 -8.67 -14.22 1.28
CA VAL A 7 -7.30 -14.29 1.80
C VAL A 7 -6.87 -15.74 1.75
N GLU A 8 -5.77 -16.03 1.06
CA GLU A 8 -5.27 -17.39 0.95
C GLU A 8 -3.78 -17.45 0.68
N VAL A 9 -3.21 -18.61 0.95
CA VAL A 9 -1.93 -19.03 0.38
C VAL A 9 -2.20 -20.00 -0.76
N ALA A 10 -1.71 -19.67 -1.96
CA ALA A 10 -1.80 -20.52 -3.13
C ALA A 10 -0.49 -20.42 -3.93
N GLN A 11 0.05 -21.58 -4.34
CA GLN A 11 1.23 -21.66 -5.22
C GLN A 11 2.42 -20.80 -4.74
N ASP A 12 2.78 -20.93 -3.46
CA ASP A 12 3.87 -20.19 -2.82
C ASP A 12 3.69 -18.66 -2.80
N ALA A 13 2.44 -18.19 -2.87
CA ALA A 13 2.11 -16.77 -2.73
C ALA A 13 0.95 -16.53 -1.76
N LEU A 14 1.03 -15.43 -1.01
CA LEU A 14 -0.11 -14.84 -0.30
C LEU A 14 -0.93 -14.02 -1.29
N ARG A 15 -2.23 -14.29 -1.37
CA ARG A 15 -3.19 -13.50 -2.14
C ARG A 15 -4.25 -12.90 -1.22
N VAL A 16 -4.48 -11.60 -1.37
CA VAL A 16 -5.53 -10.84 -0.65
C VAL A 16 -6.36 -10.06 -1.66
N ASP A 17 -7.59 -10.51 -1.90
CA ASP A 17 -8.57 -9.78 -2.73
C ASP A 17 -9.55 -9.02 -1.83
N TYR A 18 -9.75 -7.73 -2.12
CA TYR A 18 -10.59 -6.85 -1.31
C TYR A 18 -11.31 -5.81 -2.16
N ARG A 19 -12.34 -5.20 -1.56
CA ARG A 19 -13.09 -4.08 -2.11
C ARG A 19 -12.95 -2.86 -1.22
N VAL A 20 -12.81 -1.70 -1.83
CA VAL A 20 -12.84 -0.40 -1.14
C VAL A 20 -14.00 0.41 -1.69
N THR A 21 -14.99 0.67 -0.85
CA THR A 21 -16.08 1.59 -1.17
C THR A 21 -15.78 2.95 -0.59
N ASN A 22 -15.78 4.00 -1.41
CA ASN A 22 -15.65 5.38 -0.95
C ASN A 22 -16.93 5.82 -0.23
N PRO A 23 -16.91 5.98 1.11
CA PRO A 23 -18.10 6.38 1.87
C PRO A 23 -18.29 7.90 1.91
N ASP A 24 -17.33 8.68 1.39
CA ASP A 24 -17.29 10.13 1.53
C ASP A 24 -18.13 10.82 0.46
N ASP A 25 -18.57 12.04 0.78
CA ASP A 25 -19.31 12.94 -0.12
C ASP A 25 -18.42 13.63 -1.16
N SER A 26 -17.15 13.25 -1.22
CA SER A 26 -16.20 13.68 -2.24
C SER A 26 -15.36 12.52 -2.77
N PRO A 27 -14.77 12.64 -3.97
CA PRO A 27 -13.86 11.64 -4.49
C PRO A 27 -12.65 11.45 -3.57
N ILE A 28 -12.13 10.23 -3.49
CA ILE A 28 -10.89 9.91 -2.78
C ILE A 28 -9.80 9.53 -3.78
N TYR A 29 -8.56 9.81 -3.41
CA TYR A 29 -7.36 9.31 -4.06
C TYR A 29 -6.79 8.20 -3.18
N LEU A 30 -7.04 6.95 -3.57
CA LEU A 30 -6.62 5.75 -2.85
C LEU A 30 -5.19 5.41 -3.26
N PHE A 31 -4.26 5.31 -2.31
CA PHE A 31 -2.88 4.94 -2.58
C PHE A 31 -2.76 3.44 -2.81
N ASP A 32 -2.87 3.00 -4.06
CA ASP A 32 -2.99 1.58 -4.39
C ASP A 32 -2.13 1.09 -5.56
N LEU A 33 -1.29 1.96 -6.12
CA LEU A 33 -0.49 1.66 -7.31
C LEU A 33 0.99 1.85 -7.03
N PHE A 34 1.71 0.74 -6.86
CA PHE A 34 3.17 0.76 -6.83
C PHE A 34 3.74 0.83 -8.25
N TRP A 35 5.02 1.13 -8.36
CA TRP A 35 5.70 1.20 -9.63
C TRP A 35 7.17 0.81 -9.48
N THR A 36 7.78 0.45 -10.59
CA THR A 36 9.22 0.19 -10.71
C THR A 36 9.75 0.79 -12.01
N VAL A 37 11.06 1.01 -12.08
CA VAL A 37 11.74 1.41 -13.31
C VAL A 37 12.30 0.16 -13.98
N ALA A 38 11.73 -0.20 -15.13
CA ALA A 38 12.25 -1.23 -16.00
C ALA A 38 13.10 -0.63 -17.13
N GLU A 39 13.83 -1.46 -17.88
CA GLU A 39 14.68 -1.01 -19.01
C GLU A 39 13.93 -0.18 -20.06
N LYS A 40 12.61 -0.38 -20.19
CA LYS A 40 11.74 0.33 -21.15
C LYS A 40 10.90 1.44 -20.51
N GLY A 41 11.20 1.83 -19.27
CA GLY A 41 10.50 2.88 -18.53
C GLY A 41 9.72 2.35 -17.34
N PHE A 42 8.73 3.11 -16.89
CA PHE A 42 7.94 2.80 -15.70
C PHE A 42 6.98 1.63 -15.93
N THR A 43 6.89 0.75 -14.94
CA THR A 43 5.91 -0.35 -14.90
C THR A 43 5.14 -0.25 -13.60
N LEU A 44 3.81 -0.32 -13.66
CA LEU A 44 2.95 -0.36 -12.48
C LEU A 44 2.93 -1.77 -11.89
N LEU A 45 2.86 -1.83 -10.57
CA LEU A 45 2.79 -3.05 -9.77
C LEU A 45 1.51 -3.02 -8.93
N PRO A 46 0.33 -3.24 -9.53
CA PRO A 46 -0.96 -3.08 -8.85
C PRO A 46 -1.23 -4.14 -7.77
N ASP A 47 -0.45 -5.22 -7.76
CA ASP A 47 -0.55 -6.33 -6.80
C ASP A 47 0.43 -6.18 -5.63
N GLU A 48 1.26 -5.13 -5.63
CA GLU A 48 2.31 -4.92 -4.63
C GLU A 48 1.79 -4.12 -3.41
N SER A 49 2.50 -4.22 -2.29
CA SER A 49 2.26 -3.45 -1.07
C SER A 49 3.54 -3.37 -0.24
N TYR A 50 3.69 -2.32 0.56
CA TYR A 50 4.62 -2.40 1.68
C TYR A 50 4.18 -3.53 2.62
N ARG A 51 5.16 -4.18 3.22
CA ARG A 51 4.95 -5.26 4.17
C ARG A 51 6.05 -5.29 5.23
N PHE A 52 5.66 -5.38 6.49
CA PHE A 52 6.56 -5.39 7.62
C PHE A 52 5.87 -6.02 8.84
N PHE A 53 6.67 -6.44 9.81
CA PHE A 53 6.16 -6.91 11.08
C PHE A 53 6.10 -5.77 12.10
N ASP A 54 4.99 -5.70 12.81
CA ASP A 54 4.83 -4.90 14.04
C ASP A 54 4.50 -5.87 15.17
N GLY A 55 5.53 -6.26 15.93
CA GLY A 55 5.46 -7.38 16.86
C GLY A 55 5.13 -8.69 16.14
N ASP A 56 4.01 -9.33 16.50
CA ASP A 56 3.53 -10.59 15.92
C ASP A 56 2.56 -10.38 14.73
N THR A 57 2.35 -9.12 14.32
CA THR A 57 1.41 -8.74 13.28
C THR A 57 2.14 -8.49 11.97
N LEU A 58 1.81 -9.23 10.91
CA LEU A 58 2.20 -8.88 9.55
C LEU A 58 1.26 -7.79 9.05
N VAL A 59 1.81 -6.63 8.72
CA VAL A 59 1.05 -5.51 8.14
C VAL A 59 1.30 -5.48 6.63
N LEU A 60 0.23 -5.52 5.85
CA LEU A 60 0.22 -5.17 4.42
C LEU A 60 -0.29 -3.74 4.27
N GLN A 61 0.54 -2.85 3.75
CA GLN A 61 0.24 -1.44 3.69
C GLN A 61 0.37 -0.88 2.27
N ARG A 62 -0.64 -0.11 1.87
CA ARG A 62 -0.57 0.78 0.70
C ARG A 62 -0.90 2.19 1.15
N ALA A 63 0.11 2.94 1.54
CA ALA A 63 -0.04 4.28 2.11
C ALA A 63 1.27 5.05 1.95
N VAL A 64 1.25 6.37 2.14
CA VAL A 64 2.49 7.14 2.23
C VAL A 64 3.10 6.88 3.61
N GLN A 65 4.33 6.37 3.68
CA GLN A 65 4.99 6.10 4.96
C GLN A 65 5.73 7.34 5.49
N PRO A 66 5.72 7.57 6.81
CA PRO A 66 6.50 8.65 7.41
C PRO A 66 7.99 8.36 7.27
N MET A 67 8.75 9.38 6.86
CA MET A 67 10.21 9.28 6.80
C MET A 67 10.79 9.12 8.22
N PRO A 68 11.69 8.15 8.44
CA PRO A 68 12.34 7.95 9.74
C PRO A 68 13.05 9.21 10.23
N PRO A 69 13.05 9.50 11.55
CA PRO A 69 13.77 10.64 12.11
C PRO A 69 15.25 10.64 11.71
N GLY A 70 15.73 11.79 11.22
CA GLY A 70 17.13 11.96 10.82
C GLY A 70 17.48 11.47 9.41
N MET A 71 16.57 10.76 8.74
CA MET A 71 16.74 10.44 7.31
C MET A 71 16.49 11.70 6.46
N ARG A 72 17.21 11.81 5.35
CA ARG A 72 17.00 12.83 4.33
C ARG A 72 16.94 12.14 2.99
N LEU A 73 15.86 12.35 2.25
CA LEU A 73 15.65 11.77 0.93
C LEU A 73 15.13 12.87 0.02
N GLU A 74 15.65 12.93 -1.21
CA GLU A 74 15.20 13.92 -2.19
C GLU A 74 13.80 13.59 -2.70
N GLU A 75 13.51 12.31 -2.97
CA GLU A 75 12.19 11.82 -3.37
C GLU A 75 11.91 10.47 -2.71
N PRO A 76 10.95 10.39 -1.76
CA PRO A 76 10.50 9.11 -1.22
C PRO A 76 9.74 8.30 -2.26
N GLU A 77 10.02 7.00 -2.31
CA GLU A 77 9.18 6.06 -3.03
C GLU A 77 7.83 6.02 -2.34
N THR A 78 6.80 6.58 -2.98
CA THR A 78 5.42 6.54 -2.51
C THR A 78 4.54 5.83 -3.52
N PRO A 79 3.54 5.05 -3.07
CA PRO A 79 2.51 4.52 -3.96
C PRO A 79 1.79 5.67 -4.68
N TYR A 80 1.53 5.49 -5.96
CA TYR A 80 0.59 6.30 -6.71
C TYR A 80 -0.84 5.99 -6.30
N ALA A 81 -1.72 6.91 -6.64
CA ALA A 81 -3.13 6.85 -6.34
C ALA A 81 -3.98 6.58 -7.58
N SER A 82 -5.03 5.81 -7.39
CA SER A 82 -6.21 5.82 -8.25
C SER A 82 -7.31 6.69 -7.63
N ARG A 83 -8.20 7.23 -8.47
CA ARG A 83 -9.38 7.99 -8.01
C ARG A 83 -10.57 7.05 -7.86
N VAL A 84 -11.30 7.18 -6.76
CA VAL A 84 -12.56 6.47 -6.49
C VAL A 84 -13.64 7.52 -6.23
N GLU A 85 -14.66 7.57 -7.08
CA GLU A 85 -15.75 8.54 -6.95
C GLU A 85 -16.62 8.26 -5.71
N THR A 86 -17.43 9.24 -5.30
CA THR A 86 -18.37 9.07 -4.18
C THR A 86 -19.32 7.89 -4.41
N GLY A 87 -19.37 6.98 -3.43
CA GLY A 87 -20.19 5.77 -3.50
C GLY A 87 -19.66 4.68 -4.44
N GLU A 88 -18.57 4.93 -5.17
CA GLU A 88 -17.94 3.94 -6.04
C GLU A 88 -17.21 2.88 -5.20
N THR A 89 -17.16 1.65 -5.73
CA THR A 89 -16.41 0.54 -5.16
C THR A 89 -15.30 0.12 -6.10
N ALA A 90 -14.07 0.11 -5.60
CA ALA A 90 -12.88 -0.35 -6.28
C ALA A 90 -12.50 -1.76 -5.82
N GLU A 91 -12.34 -2.70 -6.75
CA GLU A 91 -11.82 -4.05 -6.45
C GLU A 91 -10.31 -4.09 -6.66
N ARG A 92 -9.57 -4.71 -5.72
CA ARG A 92 -8.11 -4.77 -5.72
C ARG A 92 -7.60 -6.12 -5.23
N SER A 93 -6.35 -6.40 -5.58
CA SER A 93 -5.61 -7.57 -5.12
C SER A 93 -4.22 -7.19 -4.63
N ILE A 94 -3.72 -7.92 -3.65
CA ILE A 94 -2.30 -7.98 -3.28
C ILE A 94 -1.85 -9.42 -3.51
N VAL A 95 -0.72 -9.60 -4.20
CA VAL A 95 -0.13 -10.91 -4.47
C VAL A 95 1.36 -10.87 -4.16
N LEU A 96 1.77 -11.61 -3.14
CA LEU A 96 3.13 -11.55 -2.59
C LEU A 96 3.76 -12.95 -2.52
N PRO A 97 5.03 -13.11 -2.94
CA PRO A 97 5.72 -14.39 -2.80
C PRO A 97 5.93 -14.75 -1.33
N LEU A 98 5.90 -16.04 -1.02
CA LEU A 98 6.24 -16.59 0.29
C LEU A 98 7.71 -17.06 0.36
N PRO A 99 8.32 -16.98 1.55
CA PRO A 99 7.87 -16.22 2.72
C PRO A 99 7.81 -14.72 2.41
N VAL A 100 6.82 -14.00 2.97
CA VAL A 100 6.61 -12.57 2.72
C VAL A 100 7.82 -11.78 3.18
N ALA A 101 8.64 -11.33 2.22
CA ALA A 101 9.84 -10.53 2.44
C ALA A 101 9.49 -9.11 2.86
N ARG A 102 10.16 -8.56 3.88
CA ARG A 102 9.98 -7.16 4.28
C ARG A 102 10.21 -6.21 3.10
N PHE A 103 9.32 -5.22 2.96
CA PHE A 103 9.42 -4.16 1.97
C PHE A 103 8.75 -2.90 2.51
N THR A 104 9.49 -1.81 2.67
CA THR A 104 8.99 -0.52 3.18
C THR A 104 9.60 0.61 2.37
N ALA A 105 9.04 1.82 2.44
CA ALA A 105 9.53 2.97 1.68
C ALA A 105 10.97 3.38 2.06
N TYR A 106 11.42 3.01 3.26
CA TYR A 106 12.70 3.43 3.83
C TYR A 106 13.57 2.28 4.36
N GLY A 107 13.12 1.04 4.18
CA GLY A 107 13.81 -0.15 4.65
C GLY A 107 14.66 -0.78 3.55
N GLY A 108 15.91 -1.10 3.89
CA GLY A 108 16.77 -1.91 3.03
C GLY A 108 16.32 -3.38 2.96
N PRO A 109 16.86 -4.16 2.02
CA PRO A 109 16.46 -5.55 1.79
C PRO A 109 16.62 -6.42 3.05
N VAL A 110 15.83 -7.50 3.12
CA VAL A 110 15.96 -8.60 4.10
C VAL A 110 17.43 -8.97 4.26
N THR A 111 17.92 -8.97 5.50
CA THR A 111 19.31 -9.34 5.79
C THR A 111 19.42 -10.86 5.88
N PRO A 112 20.46 -11.50 5.30
CA PRO A 112 20.73 -12.92 5.51
C PRO A 112 20.81 -13.22 7.02
N GLY A 113 19.87 -14.01 7.54
CA GLY A 113 19.76 -14.35 8.97
C GLY A 113 18.42 -14.05 9.64
N GLU A 114 17.52 -13.31 8.98
CA GLU A 114 16.15 -13.07 9.46
C GLU A 114 15.38 -14.40 9.61
N HIS A 115 14.63 -14.55 10.72
CA HIS A 115 13.89 -15.77 11.02
C HIS A 115 12.56 -15.80 10.28
N VAL A 116 12.28 -16.91 9.60
CA VAL A 116 10.98 -17.13 8.97
C VAL A 116 10.01 -17.69 10.01
N GLY A 117 8.83 -17.09 10.13
CA GLY A 117 7.77 -17.56 11.02
C GLY A 117 6.38 -17.22 10.52
N THR A 118 5.37 -17.69 11.23
CA THR A 118 3.96 -17.39 10.94
C THR A 118 3.50 -16.22 11.80
N PRO A 119 2.92 -15.16 11.21
CA PRO A 119 2.33 -14.08 11.99
C PRO A 119 1.17 -14.58 12.83
N ALA A 120 0.99 -14.03 14.03
CA ALA A 120 -0.21 -14.27 14.82
C ALA A 120 -1.42 -13.50 14.26
N ARG A 121 -1.17 -12.37 13.59
CA ARG A 121 -2.20 -11.47 13.04
C ARG A 121 -1.79 -10.95 11.67
N LEU A 122 -2.78 -10.70 10.81
CA LEU A 122 -2.60 -10.10 9.49
C LEU A 122 -3.47 -8.85 9.39
N VAL A 123 -2.87 -7.71 9.03
CA VAL A 123 -3.59 -6.43 8.91
C VAL A 123 -3.40 -5.86 7.51
N LEU A 124 -4.48 -5.35 6.92
CA LEU A 124 -4.47 -4.53 5.71
C LEU A 124 -4.70 -3.07 6.08
N SER A 125 -3.79 -2.18 5.67
CA SER A 125 -3.89 -0.73 5.87
C SER A 125 -3.78 -0.01 4.53
N LEU A 126 -4.80 0.78 4.18
CA LEU A 126 -4.89 1.51 2.92
C LEU A 126 -5.03 3.00 3.16
N GLY A 127 -4.02 3.77 2.75
CA GLY A 127 -4.01 5.22 2.80
C GLY A 127 -4.80 5.83 1.66
N TYR A 128 -5.48 6.94 1.93
CA TYR A 128 -6.16 7.75 0.92
C TYR A 128 -6.22 9.22 1.32
N VAL A 129 -6.38 10.11 0.35
CA VAL A 129 -6.67 11.53 0.58
C VAL A 129 -8.03 11.87 -0.01
N ARG A 130 -8.86 12.61 0.73
CA ARG A 130 -10.13 13.14 0.22
C ARG A 130 -9.85 14.34 -0.67
N ARG A 131 -10.54 14.44 -1.80
CA ARG A 131 -10.44 15.64 -2.65
C ARG A 131 -10.86 16.89 -1.90
N SER A 132 -11.83 16.81 -0.99
CA SER A 132 -12.29 17.94 -0.16
C SER A 132 -11.25 18.45 0.83
N ASP A 133 -10.28 17.61 1.24
CA ASP A 133 -9.20 17.97 2.15
C ASP A 133 -8.05 18.71 1.40
N ILE A 134 -8.04 18.72 0.06
CA ILE A 134 -7.02 19.39 -0.76
C ILE A 134 -7.46 20.84 -1.07
N LEU A 135 -6.76 21.80 -0.48
CA LEU A 135 -6.97 23.23 -0.70
C LEU A 135 -6.57 23.67 -2.12
N ASP A 136 -7.22 24.72 -2.61
CA ASP A 136 -6.91 25.28 -3.93
C ASP A 136 -5.46 25.77 -3.99
N GLY A 137 -4.77 25.40 -5.07
CA GLY A 137 -3.35 25.71 -5.29
C GLY A 137 -2.37 24.77 -4.60
N TRP A 138 -2.83 23.82 -3.77
CA TRP A 138 -1.96 22.79 -3.19
C TRP A 138 -1.76 21.63 -4.17
N ALA A 139 -0.50 21.31 -4.46
CA ALA A 139 -0.13 20.21 -5.34
C ALA A 139 -0.02 18.86 -4.59
N VAL A 140 -1.03 18.50 -3.80
CA VAL A 140 -1.02 17.26 -2.99
C VAL A 140 -1.06 16.02 -3.88
N ILE A 141 -1.83 16.06 -4.97
CA ILE A 141 -2.06 14.93 -5.88
C ILE A 141 -1.94 15.45 -7.31
N THR A 142 -1.01 14.90 -8.09
CA THR A 142 -0.71 15.35 -9.46
C THR A 142 -1.02 14.26 -10.49
N PRO A 143 -1.82 14.53 -11.53
CA PRO A 143 -2.09 13.55 -12.59
C PRO A 143 -0.80 13.09 -13.31
N LYS A 144 -0.71 11.79 -13.62
CA LYS A 144 0.40 11.18 -14.38
C LYS A 144 -0.11 10.55 -15.68
N PRO A 145 -0.58 11.35 -16.65
CA PRO A 145 -1.23 10.84 -17.88
C PRO A 145 -0.33 9.95 -18.73
N LYS A 146 1.01 10.09 -18.61
CA LYS A 146 1.97 9.21 -19.31
C LYS A 146 1.96 7.77 -18.80
N LEU A 147 1.42 7.52 -17.61
CA LEU A 147 1.33 6.18 -17.01
C LEU A 147 -0.06 5.56 -17.18
N GLY A 148 -1.05 6.37 -17.55
CA GLY A 148 -2.44 5.98 -17.71
C GLY A 148 -3.40 7.09 -17.26
N GLU A 149 -4.62 7.06 -17.78
CA GLU A 149 -5.70 7.91 -17.26
C GLU A 149 -6.07 7.49 -15.83
N GLY A 150 -6.42 8.46 -14.99
CA GLY A 150 -6.84 8.18 -13.61
C GLY A 150 -5.71 7.80 -12.64
N ILE A 151 -4.44 7.92 -13.04
CA ILE A 151 -3.28 7.72 -12.18
C ILE A 151 -2.76 9.06 -11.69
N PHE A 152 -2.50 9.13 -10.39
CA PHE A 152 -2.02 10.34 -9.74
C PHE A 152 -0.83 10.04 -8.84
N ALA A 153 0.16 10.94 -8.80
CA ALA A 153 1.25 10.85 -7.84
C ALA A 153 1.00 11.78 -6.65
N PRO A 154 1.19 11.32 -5.41
CA PRO A 154 1.16 12.19 -4.26
C PRO A 154 2.43 13.03 -4.13
N ASP A 155 2.29 14.24 -3.60
CA ASP A 155 3.37 14.90 -2.87
C ASP A 155 3.51 14.22 -1.51
N ALA A 156 4.65 13.62 -1.22
CA ALA A 156 4.81 12.77 -0.04
C ALA A 156 4.59 13.51 1.28
N GLY A 157 5.02 14.78 1.39
CA GLY A 157 4.86 15.55 2.62
C GLY A 157 3.40 15.88 2.89
N MET A 158 2.74 16.51 1.92
CA MET A 158 1.35 16.93 2.05
C MET A 158 0.39 15.75 2.09
N ALA A 159 0.66 14.69 1.30
CA ALA A 159 -0.16 13.48 1.34
C ALA A 159 -0.01 12.77 2.69
N LEU A 160 1.20 12.70 3.27
CA LEU A 160 1.39 12.15 4.60
C LEU A 160 0.59 12.91 5.67
N GLU A 161 0.51 14.23 5.57
CA GLU A 161 -0.25 15.08 6.50
C GLU A 161 -1.77 14.91 6.35
N LEU A 162 -2.25 14.80 5.11
CA LEU A 162 -3.69 14.77 4.81
C LEU A 162 -4.28 13.37 4.72
N GLN A 163 -3.45 12.33 4.61
CA GLN A 163 -3.97 10.98 4.41
C GLN A 163 -4.78 10.50 5.61
N ARG A 164 -5.72 9.62 5.28
CA ARG A 164 -6.51 8.82 6.20
C ARG A 164 -6.28 7.37 5.84
N SER A 165 -6.59 6.47 6.78
CA SER A 165 -6.45 5.05 6.55
C SER A 165 -7.80 4.34 6.64
N PHE A 166 -8.01 3.40 5.74
CA PHE A 166 -8.88 2.27 6.02
C PHE A 166 -8.02 1.13 6.59
N GLU A 167 -8.50 0.47 7.63
CA GLU A 167 -7.81 -0.66 8.25
C GLU A 167 -8.76 -1.84 8.40
N ALA A 168 -8.24 -3.05 8.17
CA ALA A 168 -8.97 -4.28 8.37
C ALA A 168 -8.02 -5.36 8.92
N GLU A 169 -8.46 -6.04 9.98
CA GLU A 169 -7.83 -7.28 10.42
C GLU A 169 -8.34 -8.43 9.53
N LEU A 170 -7.40 -9.22 9.03
CA LEU A 170 -7.62 -10.31 8.10
C LEU A 170 -7.42 -11.66 8.80
N PRO A 171 -8.11 -12.73 8.37
CA PRO A 171 -7.76 -14.07 8.81
C PRO A 171 -6.32 -14.39 8.37
N VAL A 172 -5.56 -15.04 9.25
CA VAL A 172 -4.23 -15.58 8.91
C VAL A 172 -4.44 -16.91 8.18
N PRO A 173 -4.16 -17.01 6.86
CA PRO A 173 -4.35 -18.25 6.13
C PRO A 173 -3.28 -19.28 6.53
N GLU A 174 -3.66 -20.56 6.47
CA GLU A 174 -2.72 -21.67 6.68
C GLU A 174 -1.54 -21.57 5.70
N GLY A 175 -0.32 -21.83 6.19
CA GLY A 175 0.90 -21.75 5.37
C GLY A 175 1.47 -20.35 5.20
N LEU A 176 0.83 -19.30 5.74
CA LEU A 176 1.42 -17.96 5.72
C LEU A 176 2.72 -17.93 6.54
N THR A 177 3.78 -17.49 5.88
CA THR A 177 5.09 -17.26 6.48
C THR A 177 5.64 -15.92 6.04
N GLY A 178 6.41 -15.27 6.91
CA GLY A 178 7.10 -14.02 6.64
C GLY A 178 8.42 -13.94 7.39
N TYR A 179 9.27 -12.98 7.04
CA TYR A 179 10.52 -12.72 7.73
C TYR A 179 10.27 -11.82 8.94
N LEU A 180 10.54 -12.35 10.14
CA LEU A 180 10.35 -11.69 11.43
C LEU A 180 11.57 -10.82 11.77
N ASP A 181 11.32 -9.60 12.23
CA ASP A 181 12.33 -8.78 12.91
C ASP A 181 12.59 -9.40 14.31
N GLN A 182 13.87 -9.59 14.67
CA GLN A 182 14.28 -10.10 16.00
C GLN A 182 14.18 -9.02 17.09
#